data_AF-A0A8X6RM91-F1
#
_entry.id   AF-A0A8X6RM91-F1
#
_cell.length_a   1.000
_cell.length_b   1.000
_cell.length_c   1.000
_cell.angle_alpha   90.00
_cell.angle_beta   90.00
_cell.angle_gamma   90.00
#
_symmetry.space_group_name_H-M   'P 1'
#
loop_
_entity.id
_entity.type
_entity.pdbx_description
1 polymer ?
#
loop_
_entity_poly.entity_id
_entity_poly.type
_entity_poly.pdbx_seq_one_letter_code
_entity_poly.pdbx_strand_id
1 'polypeptide(L)'
;MSQDCLRTVTILPWPARFLDLSPIEYIWDHLGWRVGHVTCLNELEARLQQIWNKMSQDSIQNLYASMPEHITSCIRARGAQQTMLYPPFFYLFP
;
A
#
# COMPACT_ATOMS: atom_id res chain seq x y z
N MET A 1 13.64 -11.54 22.37
CA MET A 1 12.90 -10.35 21.89
C MET A 1 11.53 -10.43 22.57
N SER A 2 11.25 -9.53 23.51
CA SER A 2 10.13 -9.69 24.47
C SER A 2 8.77 -9.46 23.80
N GLN A 3 7.77 -10.28 24.13
CA GLN A 3 6.38 -10.14 23.66
C GLN A 3 5.67 -8.88 24.21
N ASP A 4 6.33 -8.12 25.06
CA ASP A 4 5.79 -6.92 25.69
C ASP A 4 5.58 -5.76 24.70
N CYS A 5 6.28 -5.75 23.56
CA CYS A 5 6.15 -4.67 22.57
C CYS A 5 4.76 -4.60 21.92
N LEU A 6 4.03 -5.73 21.86
CA LEU A 6 2.72 -5.79 21.24
C LEU A 6 1.57 -5.45 22.20
N ARG A 7 1.82 -5.41 23.51
CA ARG A 7 0.78 -5.13 24.52
C ARG A 7 0.30 -3.68 24.51
N THR A 8 1.10 -2.77 23.95
CA THR A 8 0.81 -1.33 23.84
C THR A 8 0.29 -0.92 22.46
N VAL A 9 0.11 -1.87 21.54
CA VAL A 9 -0.35 -1.58 20.17
C VAL A 9 -1.87 -1.66 20.13
N THR A 10 -2.52 -0.53 19.87
CA THR A 10 -3.95 -0.48 19.61
C THR A 10 -4.24 -1.07 18.23
N ILE A 11 -5.00 -2.16 18.19
CA ILE A 11 -5.49 -2.77 16.94
C ILE A 11 -6.73 -1.99 16.50
N LEU A 12 -6.68 -1.42 15.30
CA LEU A 12 -7.83 -0.73 14.70
C LEU A 12 -8.82 -1.76 14.12
N PRO A 13 -10.15 -1.56 14.28
CA PRO A 13 -11.15 -2.42 13.66
C PRO A 13 -11.11 -2.23 12.13
N TRP A 14 -10.61 -3.24 11.42
CA TRP A 14 -10.50 -3.21 9.96
C TRP A 14 -11.78 -3.71 9.29
N PRO A 15 -12.39 -2.95 8.36
CA PRO A 15 -13.57 -3.42 7.66
C PRO A 15 -13.19 -4.49 6.61
N ALA A 16 -13.87 -5.64 6.65
CA ALA A 16 -13.68 -6.70 5.66
C ALA A 16 -14.07 -6.20 4.25
N ARG A 17 -13.21 -6.48 3.26
CA ARG A 17 -13.27 -6.10 1.82
C ARG A 17 -12.60 -4.79 1.40
N PHE A 18 -11.99 -4.03 2.31
CA PHE A 18 -11.27 -2.80 1.94
C PHE A 18 -9.75 -3.03 1.87
N LEU A 19 -9.30 -3.71 0.82
CA LEU A 19 -7.86 -3.80 0.50
C LEU A 19 -7.31 -2.42 0.09
N ASP A 20 -8.11 -1.63 -0.65
CA ASP A 20 -7.79 -0.26 -1.08
C ASP A 20 -7.50 0.73 0.08
N LEU A 21 -7.82 0.36 1.32
CA LEU A 21 -7.56 1.21 2.48
C LEU A 21 -6.22 0.91 3.16
N SER A 22 -5.57 -0.22 2.86
CA SER A 22 -4.34 -0.57 3.56
C SER A 22 -3.17 0.28 3.07
N PRO A 23 -2.45 1.00 3.95
CA PRO A 23 -1.26 1.76 3.56
C PRO A 23 -0.23 0.91 2.81
N ILE A 24 -0.20 -0.40 3.08
CA ILE A 24 0.73 -1.32 2.42
C ILE A 24 0.38 -1.51 0.94
N GLU A 25 -0.91 -1.56 0.59
CA GLU A 25 -1.37 -1.74 -0.80
C GLU A 25 -1.00 -0.50 -1.63
N TYR A 26 -1.18 0.70 -1.06
CA TYR A 26 -0.76 1.92 -1.74
C TYR A 26 0.75 1.97 -1.98
N ILE A 27 1.55 1.55 -1.01
CA ILE A 27 3.00 1.46 -1.19
C ILE A 27 3.34 0.43 -2.27
N TRP A 28 2.65 -0.72 -2.30
CA TRP A 28 2.83 -1.72 -3.34
C TRP A 28 2.47 -1.22 -4.74
N ASP A 29 1.37 -0.49 -4.89
CA ASP A 29 0.99 0.14 -6.17
C ASP A 29 2.07 1.14 -6.63
N HIS A 30 2.57 1.97 -5.71
CA HIS A 30 3.62 2.94 -5.99
C HIS A 30 4.95 2.27 -6.39
N LEU A 31 5.28 1.14 -5.76
CA LEU A 31 6.43 0.33 -6.14
C LEU A 31 6.23 -0.34 -7.50
N GLY A 32 5.10 -1.00 -7.72
CA GLY A 32 4.78 -1.70 -8.96
C GLY A 32 4.79 -0.77 -10.18
N TRP A 33 4.21 0.43 -10.04
CA TRP A 33 4.24 1.45 -11.09
C TRP A 33 5.66 1.90 -11.44
N ARG A 34 6.54 2.04 -10.45
CA ARG A 34 7.92 2.52 -10.64
C ARG A 34 8.90 1.45 -11.11
N VAL A 35 8.67 0.18 -10.75
CA VAL A 35 9.48 -0.95 -11.22
C VAL A 35 9.34 -1.12 -12.73
N GLY A 36 8.11 -0.96 -13.25
CA GLY A 36 7.82 -1.17 -14.67
C GLY A 36 8.01 -2.63 -15.10
N HIS A 37 8.31 -2.86 -16.38
CA HIS A 37 8.56 -4.21 -16.88
C HIS A 37 9.99 -4.67 -16.54
N VAL A 38 10.10 -5.85 -15.97
CA VAL A 38 11.36 -6.49 -15.59
C VAL A 38 11.39 -7.91 -16.14
N THR A 39 12.56 -8.34 -16.61
CA THR A 39 12.72 -9.64 -17.29
C THR A 39 13.30 -10.73 -16.41
N CYS A 40 13.91 -10.35 -15.27
CA CYS A 40 14.51 -11.29 -14.34
C CYS A 40 14.27 -10.88 -12.88
N LEU A 41 14.19 -11.89 -12.00
CA LEU A 41 13.92 -11.69 -10.57
C LEU A 41 15.01 -10.86 -9.88
N ASN A 42 16.27 -11.00 -10.30
CA ASN A 42 17.39 -10.24 -9.74
C ASN A 42 17.26 -8.73 -10.07
N GLU A 43 16.80 -8.39 -11.27
CA GLU A 43 16.55 -6.99 -11.65
C GLU A 43 15.35 -6.42 -10.87
N LEU A 44 14.29 -7.21 -10.73
CA LEU A 44 13.12 -6.85 -9.93
C LEU A 44 13.52 -6.51 -8.48
N GLU A 45 14.28 -7.39 -7.83
CA GLU A 45 14.71 -7.18 -6.45
C GLU A 45 15.56 -5.91 -6.31
N ALA A 46 16.56 -5.74 -7.18
CA ALA A 46 17.42 -4.56 -7.16
C ALA A 46 16.64 -3.26 -7.38
N ARG A 47 15.68 -3.26 -8.33
CA ARG A 47 14.81 -2.11 -8.61
C ARG A 47 13.91 -1.79 -7.43
N LEU A 48 13.27 -2.80 -6.84
CA LEU A 48 12.40 -2.63 -5.67
C LEU A 48 13.18 -2.03 -4.50
N GLN A 49 14.36 -2.57 -4.19
CA GLN A 49 15.23 -2.03 -3.13
C GLN A 49 15.63 -0.58 -3.43
N GLN A 50 15.98 -0.26 -4.68
CA GLN A 50 16.34 1.10 -5.06
C GLN A 50 15.17 2.08 -4.90
N ILE A 51 13.96 1.70 -5.34
CA ILE A 51 12.76 2.55 -5.23
C ILE A 51 12.36 2.71 -3.77
N TRP A 52 12.41 1.63 -3.00
CA TRP A 52 12.13 1.64 -1.56
C TRP A 52 13.08 2.59 -0.83
N ASN A 53 14.39 2.47 -1.05
CA ASN A 53 15.40 3.30 -0.40
C ASN A 53 15.32 4.79 -0.82
N LYS A 54 14.77 5.09 -2.00
CA LYS A 54 14.54 6.45 -2.48
C LYS A 54 13.25 7.08 -1.96
N MET A 55 12.37 6.29 -1.34
CA MET A 55 11.10 6.79 -0.84
C MET A 55 11.33 7.64 0.41
N SER A 56 10.93 8.90 0.36
CA SER A 56 11.07 9.79 1.50
C SER A 56 10.06 9.47 2.58
N GLN A 57 10.41 9.76 3.83
CA GLN A 57 9.47 9.64 4.95
C GLN A 57 8.24 10.54 4.75
N ASP A 58 8.39 11.69 4.09
CA ASP A 58 7.28 12.59 3.74
C ASP A 58 6.24 11.89 2.85
N SER A 59 6.68 11.01 1.95
CA SER A 59 5.76 10.25 1.09
C SER A 59 4.87 9.33 1.92
N ILE A 60 5.43 8.71 2.96
CA ILE A 60 4.71 7.83 3.90
C ILE A 60 3.77 8.66 4.79
N GLN A 61 4.23 9.82 5.27
CA GLN A 61 3.41 10.72 6.08
C GLN A 61 2.21 11.28 5.31
N ASN A 62 2.42 11.67 4.05
CA ASN A 62 1.35 12.14 3.17
C ASN A 62 0.31 11.05 2.90
N LEU A 63 0.74 9.79 2.73
CA LEU A 63 -0.17 8.66 2.61
C LEU A 63 -1.02 8.46 3.87
N TYR A 64 -0.39 8.53 5.05
CA TYR A 64 -1.13 8.43 6.30
C TYR A 64 -2.14 9.59 6.46
N ALA A 65 -1.76 10.80 6.03
CA ALA A 65 -2.62 11.97 6.06
C ALA A 65 -3.80 11.88 5.08
N SER A 66 -3.67 11.19 3.95
CA SER A 66 -4.75 11.02 2.96
C SER A 66 -5.71 9.86 3.29
N MET A 67 -5.34 8.96 4.22
CA MET A 67 -6.19 7.83 4.61
C MET A 67 -7.62 8.22 5.04
N PRO A 68 -7.85 9.26 5.87
CA PRO A 68 -9.21 9.65 6.27
C PRO A 68 -10.09 10.02 5.08
N GLU A 69 -9.52 10.67 4.06
CA GLU A 69 -10.23 11.02 2.83
C GLU A 69 -10.55 9.78 1.99
N HIS A 70 -9.61 8.85 1.87
CA HIS A 70 -9.82 7.56 1.18
C HIS A 70 -10.92 6.74 1.85
N ILE A 71 -10.90 6.64 3.19
CA ILE A 71 -11.95 5.97 3.98
C ILE A 71 -13.31 6.63 3.72
N THR A 72 -13.35 7.96 3.77
CA THR A 72 -14.60 8.71 3.52
C THR A 72 -15.12 8.49 2.10
N SER A 73 -14.23 8.44 1.11
CA SER A 73 -14.58 8.14 -0.28
C SER A 73 -15.14 6.73 -0.45
N CYS A 74 -14.49 5.74 0.17
CA CYS A 74 -14.94 4.34 0.21
C CYS A 74 -16.33 4.18 0.85
N ILE A 75 -16.58 4.89 1.95
CA ILE A 75 -17.89 4.91 2.62
C ILE A 75 -18.95 5.54 1.71
N ARG A 76 -18.64 6.67 1.06
CA ARG A 76 -19.54 7.34 0.11
C ARG A 76 -19.87 6.45 -1.08
N ALA A 77 -18.90 5.68 -1.55
CA ALA A 77 -19.05 4.70 -2.61
C ALA A 77 -19.81 3.43 -2.18
N ARG A 78 -20.28 3.33 -0.92
CA ARG A 78 -20.92 2.14 -0.32
C ARG A 78 -20.07 0.87 -0.46
N GLY A 79 -18.74 1.00 -0.40
CA GLY A 79 -17.83 -0.12 -0.61
C GLY A 79 -17.66 -0.55 -2.08
N ALA A 80 -18.14 0.25 -3.05
CA ALA A 80 -17.70 0.10 -4.42
C ALA A 80 -16.21 0.47 -4.51
N GLN A 81 -15.43 -0.49 -4.99
CA GLN A 81 -13.99 -0.41 -5.12
C GLN A 81 -13.62 0.78 -6.04
N GLN A 82 -12.63 1.60 -5.66
CA GLN A 82 -12.15 2.71 -6.49
C GLN A 82 -11.20 2.17 -7.58
N THR A 83 -11.64 1.14 -8.31
CA THR A 83 -10.85 0.37 -9.30
C THR A 83 -10.49 1.17 -10.57
N MET A 84 -10.93 2.42 -10.69
CA MET A 84 -10.83 3.16 -11.96
C MET A 84 -9.54 3.95 -12.16
N LEU A 85 -8.65 4.02 -11.16
CA LEU A 85 -7.38 4.76 -11.30
C LEU A 85 -6.12 3.89 -11.23
N TYR A 86 -6.15 2.71 -10.60
CA TYR A 86 -5.00 1.82 -10.48
C TYR A 86 -5.45 0.36 -10.56
N PRO A 87 -4.89 -0.47 -11.47
CA PRO A 87 -5.17 -1.90 -11.48
C PRO A 87 -4.64 -2.52 -10.17
N PRO A 88 -5.39 -3.42 -9.53
CA PRO A 88 -4.95 -4.08 -8.30
C PRO A 88 -3.58 -4.75 -8.49
N PHE A 89 -2.68 -4.59 -7.52
CA PHE A 89 -1.36 -5.24 -7.47
C PHE A 89 -1.40 -6.76 -7.78
N PHE A 90 -2.51 -7.43 -7.48
CA PHE A 90 -2.77 -8.83 -7.85
C PHE A 90 -2.62 -9.15 -9.34
N TYR A 91 -2.63 -8.15 -10.23
CA TYR A 91 -2.45 -8.33 -11.67
C TYR A 91 -1.02 -8.05 -12.16
N LEU A 92 -0.10 -7.62 -11.29
CA LEU A 92 1.28 -7.21 -11.67
C LEU A 92 2.34 -8.30 -11.44
N PHE A 93 1.98 -9.40 -10.77
CA PHE A 93 2.85 -10.56 -10.59
C PHE A 93 2.19 -11.81 -11.20
N PRO A 94 2.89 -12.54 -12.10
CA PRO A 94 2.36 -13.76 -12.71
C PRO A 94 2.20 -14.91 -11.71
#